data_AF-A0A950I9L7-F1
#
_entry.id   AF-A0A950I9L7-F1
#
_cell.length_a   1.000
_cell.length_b   1.000
_cell.length_c   1.000
_cell.angle_alpha   90.00
_cell.angle_beta   90.00
_cell.angle_gamma   90.00
#
_symmetry.space_group_name_H-M   'P 1'
#
loop_
_entity.id
_entity.type
_entity.pdbx_description
1 polymer ?
#
loop_
_entity_poly.entity_id
_entity_poly.type
_entity_poly.pdbx_seq_one_letter_code
_entity_poly.pdbx_strand_id
1 'polypeptide(L)'
;MRIHHATAPLALAALAAAVLSACGGGNSSGGNVNTSTTPGTLINSPAIRTASLNKADLTAQLGSSAQGQQLLAIAGAPTCGVDFHYFQYQTVGGKNEQTTASGAIMAPTGGAGCSGARPILVYTHGTATAKSYNLANISDQTNPAWQEAAIIAAFYAAHGYIVVASNYAGYDSSTLPYHPYLNASAQSQDVINSQAAARSALPGLPANVSDNGKLFITGYSQGGHVAMA
;
A
#
# COMPACT_ATOMS: atom_id res chain seq x y z
N MET A 1 -30.00 35.60 63.10
CA MET A 1 -31.04 36.60 62.82
C MET A 1 -30.81 37.14 61.41
N ARG A 2 -31.79 36.91 60.50
CA ARG A 2 -32.10 37.60 59.23
C ARG A 2 -31.02 37.77 58.12
N ILE A 3 -31.16 36.89 57.11
CA ILE A 3 -31.33 37.06 55.65
C ILE A 3 -31.06 38.45 55.01
N HIS A 4 -30.50 38.40 53.78
CA HIS A 4 -30.71 39.24 52.56
C HIS A 4 -29.35 39.74 52.00
N HIS A 5 -29.04 39.79 50.71
CA HIS A 5 -29.69 39.42 49.44
C HIS A 5 -28.61 39.34 48.34
N ALA A 6 -29.00 38.81 47.18
CA ALA A 6 -28.15 38.34 46.11
C ALA A 6 -27.81 39.39 45.02
N THR A 7 -26.74 39.06 44.28
CA THR A 7 -26.47 39.24 42.82
C THR A 7 -26.19 40.63 42.21
N ALA A 8 -24.91 40.76 41.85
CA ALA A 8 -24.32 41.06 40.52
C ALA A 8 -24.55 42.43 39.84
N PRO A 9 -23.46 43.16 39.50
CA PRO A 9 -23.47 44.25 38.54
C PRO A 9 -22.81 43.91 37.19
N LEU A 10 -23.34 44.57 36.17
CA LEU A 10 -22.69 45.09 34.95
C LEU A 10 -21.91 44.14 34.03
N ALA A 11 -22.48 43.90 32.84
CA ALA A 11 -21.72 43.60 31.64
C ALA A 11 -21.98 44.71 30.60
N LEU A 12 -20.95 45.50 30.32
CA LEU A 12 -20.87 46.43 29.19
C LEU A 12 -19.46 46.26 28.59
N ALA A 13 -19.36 45.69 27.39
CA ALA A 13 -18.26 45.97 26.45
C ALA A 13 -18.46 45.16 25.15
N ALA A 14 -18.76 45.88 24.07
CA ALA A 14 -18.52 45.44 22.71
C ALA A 14 -17.02 45.52 22.40
N LEU A 15 -16.47 44.62 21.57
CA LEU A 15 -15.74 44.93 20.33
C LEU A 15 -15.00 43.71 19.74
N ALA A 16 -14.75 43.82 18.44
CA ALA A 16 -13.75 43.13 17.63
C ALA A 16 -14.13 41.76 17.03
N ALA A 17 -14.90 41.81 15.94
CA ALA A 17 -14.85 40.79 14.91
C ALA A 17 -13.49 40.86 14.20
N ALA A 18 -12.57 39.99 14.59
CA ALA A 18 -11.35 39.74 13.83
C ALA A 18 -11.68 38.77 12.68
N VAL A 19 -11.59 39.26 11.45
CA VAL A 19 -11.67 38.43 10.25
C VAL A 19 -10.33 37.71 10.12
N LEU A 20 -10.27 36.45 10.55
CA LEU A 20 -9.10 35.61 10.30
C LEU A 20 -9.14 35.12 8.85
N SER A 21 -8.49 35.86 7.95
CA SER A 21 -8.04 35.31 6.67
C SER A 21 -6.90 34.33 6.94
N ALA A 22 -7.25 33.05 7.13
CA ALA A 22 -6.28 31.96 7.18
C ALA A 22 -5.80 31.67 5.75
N CYS A 23 -4.69 32.32 5.38
CA CYS A 23 -3.76 31.79 4.40
C CYS A 23 -3.07 30.56 5.03
N GLY A 24 -3.67 29.38 4.86
CA GLY A 24 -3.08 28.10 5.22
C GLY A 24 -2.71 27.34 3.96
N GLY A 25 -1.53 27.63 3.40
CA GLY A 25 -0.95 26.86 2.31
C GLY A 25 -0.57 25.46 2.76
N GLY A 26 -1.43 24.50 2.45
CA GLY A 26 -1.11 23.08 2.43
C GLY A 26 -1.56 22.57 1.07
N ASN A 27 -0.60 22.15 0.23
CA ASN A 27 -0.87 21.55 -1.06
C ASN A 27 -1.55 20.21 -0.84
N SER A 28 -2.88 20.21 -0.65
CA SER A 28 -3.70 19.01 -0.61
C SER A 28 -3.47 18.27 -1.92
N SER A 29 -2.68 17.21 -1.88
CA SER A 29 -2.54 16.27 -2.98
C SER A 29 -3.95 15.83 -3.37
N GLY A 30 -4.44 16.32 -4.51
CA GLY A 30 -5.82 16.16 -5.00
C GLY A 30 -6.10 14.72 -5.40
N GLY A 31 -6.18 13.83 -4.42
CA GLY A 31 -6.58 12.45 -4.61
C GLY A 31 -8.08 12.36 -4.80
N ASN A 32 -8.51 11.66 -5.85
CA ASN A 32 -9.92 11.33 -6.06
C ASN A 32 -10.25 10.02 -5.32
N VAL A 33 -11.41 10.00 -4.66
CA VAL A 33 -11.94 8.78 -4.03
C VAL A 33 -13.01 8.21 -4.94
N ASN A 34 -12.82 6.97 -5.40
CA ASN A 34 -13.84 6.24 -6.14
C ASN A 34 -14.80 5.55 -5.17
N THR A 35 -16.08 5.91 -5.25
CA THR A 35 -17.13 5.37 -4.37
C THR A 35 -17.83 4.14 -4.94
N SER A 36 -17.45 3.66 -6.13
CA SER A 36 -17.93 2.39 -6.66
C SER A 36 -17.56 1.24 -5.71
N THR A 37 -18.50 0.32 -5.51
CA THR A 37 -18.30 -0.90 -4.72
C THR A 37 -17.93 -2.11 -5.57
N THR A 38 -17.86 -1.97 -6.90
CA THR A 38 -17.51 -3.08 -7.79
C THR A 38 -16.13 -3.65 -7.44
N PRO A 39 -16.00 -4.97 -7.19
CA PRO A 39 -14.71 -5.59 -6.93
C PRO A 39 -13.66 -5.26 -7.98
N GLY A 40 -12.41 -5.05 -7.55
CA GLY A 40 -11.31 -4.59 -8.40
C GLY A 40 -11.25 -3.08 -8.64
N THR A 41 -12.19 -2.31 -8.08
CA THR A 41 -12.14 -0.84 -8.12
C THR A 41 -11.03 -0.32 -7.20
N LEU A 42 -10.11 0.50 -7.73
CA LEU A 42 -9.18 1.31 -6.95
C LEU A 42 -9.94 2.42 -6.20
N ILE A 43 -9.77 2.49 -4.88
CA ILE A 43 -10.48 3.45 -4.03
C ILE A 43 -9.82 4.83 -4.06
N ASN A 44 -8.50 4.91 -3.90
CA ASN A 44 -7.77 6.19 -3.89
C ASN A 44 -6.89 6.30 -5.14
N SER A 45 -7.07 7.37 -5.90
CA SER A 45 -6.25 7.66 -7.08
C SER A 45 -5.64 9.07 -7.00
N PRO A 46 -4.31 9.22 -7.12
CA PRO A 46 -3.32 8.15 -7.32
C PRO A 46 -3.11 7.29 -6.07
N ALA A 47 -2.53 6.09 -6.24
CA ALA A 47 -2.04 5.29 -5.13
C ALA A 47 -0.95 6.06 -4.34
N ILE A 48 -0.93 5.91 -3.03
CA ILE A 48 -0.09 6.73 -2.14
C ILE A 48 1.33 6.16 -2.15
N ARG A 49 2.31 6.94 -2.60
CA ARG A 49 3.73 6.54 -2.50
C ARG A 49 4.19 6.60 -1.04
N THR A 50 4.50 5.46 -0.45
CA THR A 50 4.95 5.33 0.94
C THR A 50 6.47 5.41 1.10
N ALA A 51 7.21 4.96 0.08
CA ALA A 51 8.67 5.04 0.07
C ALA A 51 9.21 5.08 -1.37
N SER A 52 10.43 5.56 -1.53
CA SER A 52 11.18 5.52 -2.79
C SER A 52 12.64 5.25 -2.47
N LEU A 53 13.22 4.24 -3.10
CA LEU A 53 14.63 3.89 -2.99
C LEU A 53 15.22 3.87 -4.40
N ASN A 54 16.17 4.75 -4.69
CA ASN A 54 16.91 4.64 -5.95
C ASN A 54 17.83 3.40 -5.93
N LYS A 55 18.39 3.02 -7.08
CA LYS A 55 19.27 1.84 -7.21
C LYS A 55 20.44 1.84 -6.22
N ALA A 56 21.08 3.00 -6.01
CA ALA A 56 22.25 3.11 -5.14
C ALA A 56 21.85 2.92 -3.67
N ASP A 57 20.79 3.59 -3.23
CA ASP A 57 20.28 3.48 -1.86
C ASP A 57 19.77 2.07 -1.56
N LEU A 58 19.05 1.45 -2.50
CA LEU A 58 18.60 0.07 -2.35
C LEU A 58 19.78 -0.90 -2.23
N THR A 59 20.81 -0.73 -3.06
CA THR A 59 22.03 -1.56 -3.00
C THR A 59 22.75 -1.35 -1.66
N ALA A 60 22.88 -0.11 -1.19
CA ALA A 60 23.52 0.21 0.07
C ALA A 60 22.75 -0.37 1.27
N GLN A 61 21.42 -0.26 1.27
CA GLN A 61 20.58 -0.82 2.33
C GLN A 61 20.68 -2.34 2.39
N LEU A 62 20.62 -3.03 1.25
CA LEU A 62 20.81 -4.48 1.20
C LEU A 62 22.23 -4.87 1.65
N GLY A 63 23.25 -4.08 1.31
CA GLY A 63 24.63 -4.33 1.73
C GLY A 63 24.93 -4.09 3.22
N SER A 64 24.02 -3.44 3.96
CA SER A 64 24.24 -2.98 5.34
C SER A 64 24.14 -4.08 6.41
N SER A 65 23.63 -5.27 6.07
CA SER A 65 23.48 -6.39 7.00
C SER A 65 23.94 -7.71 6.37
N ALA A 66 24.30 -8.69 7.21
CA ALA A 66 24.69 -10.02 6.73
C ALA A 66 23.55 -10.71 5.95
N GLN A 67 22.31 -10.56 6.42
CA GLN A 67 21.12 -11.11 5.77
C GLN A 67 20.88 -10.43 4.41
N GLY A 68 21.03 -9.11 4.34
CA GLY A 68 20.90 -8.37 3.08
C GLY A 68 22.01 -8.69 2.08
N GLN A 69 23.24 -8.94 2.54
CA GLN A 69 24.34 -9.40 1.69
C GLN A 69 24.08 -10.80 1.12
N GLN A 70 23.53 -11.72 1.93
CA GLN A 70 23.09 -13.03 1.45
C GLN A 70 21.95 -12.90 0.44
N LEU A 71 21.00 -11.99 0.68
CA LEU A 71 19.93 -11.69 -0.27
C LEU A 71 20.49 -11.17 -1.60
N LEU A 72 21.45 -10.23 -1.59
CA LEU A 72 22.14 -9.77 -2.81
C LEU A 72 22.85 -10.89 -3.56
N ALA A 73 23.44 -11.85 -2.84
CA ALA A 73 24.13 -12.99 -3.46
C ALA A 73 23.17 -13.93 -4.21
N ILE A 74 21.88 -13.96 -3.82
CA ILE A 74 20.88 -14.85 -4.42
C ILE A 74 20.00 -14.10 -5.42
N ALA A 75 19.49 -12.91 -5.07
CA ALA A 75 18.66 -12.08 -5.94
C ALA A 75 19.46 -11.41 -7.06
N GLY A 76 20.76 -11.18 -6.81
CA GLY A 76 21.62 -10.39 -7.70
C GLY A 76 21.63 -8.91 -7.33
N ALA A 77 22.53 -8.16 -7.96
CA ALA A 77 22.63 -6.72 -7.74
C ALA A 77 21.43 -5.99 -8.36
N PRO A 78 20.77 -5.06 -7.63
CA PRO A 78 19.67 -4.26 -8.16
C PRO A 78 20.03 -3.54 -9.46
N THR A 79 19.19 -3.68 -10.48
CA THR A 79 19.31 -2.91 -11.72
C THR A 79 18.46 -1.63 -11.70
N CYS A 80 17.39 -1.64 -10.90
CA CYS A 80 16.40 -0.58 -10.75
C CYS A 80 16.36 -0.05 -9.32
N GLY A 81 15.89 1.19 -9.16
CA GLY A 81 15.26 1.62 -7.92
C GLY A 81 13.84 1.08 -7.80
N VAL A 82 13.19 1.34 -6.68
CA VAL A 82 11.83 0.89 -6.38
C VAL A 82 11.05 2.02 -5.68
N ASP A 83 9.89 2.37 -6.24
CA ASP A 83 8.88 3.16 -5.55
C ASP A 83 7.81 2.22 -4.98
N PHE A 84 7.54 2.34 -3.68
CA PHE A 84 6.52 1.58 -2.97
C PHE A 84 5.26 2.43 -2.86
N HIS A 85 4.13 1.86 -3.26
CA HIS A 85 2.84 2.52 -3.17
C HIS A 85 1.86 1.67 -2.39
N TYR A 86 1.16 2.31 -1.47
CA TYR A 86 -0.01 1.78 -0.81
C TYR A 86 -1.25 2.09 -1.63
N PHE A 87 -2.07 1.08 -1.88
CA PHE A 87 -3.36 1.24 -2.55
C PHE A 87 -4.45 0.47 -1.81
N GLN A 88 -5.68 0.97 -1.93
CA GLN A 88 -6.88 0.35 -1.39
C GLN A 88 -7.83 0.03 -2.53
N TYR A 89 -8.53 -1.08 -2.43
CA TYR A 89 -9.42 -1.56 -3.48
C TYR A 89 -10.64 -2.29 -2.92
N GLN A 90 -11.70 -2.34 -3.74
CA GLN A 90 -12.91 -3.10 -3.45
C GLN A 90 -12.70 -4.58 -3.74
N THR A 91 -13.23 -5.44 -2.88
CA THR A 91 -13.14 -6.90 -3.02
C THR A 91 -14.30 -7.58 -2.28
N VAL A 92 -14.25 -8.89 -2.13
CA VAL A 92 -15.25 -9.68 -1.39
C VAL A 92 -14.60 -10.55 -0.31
N GLY A 93 -15.34 -10.81 0.77
CA GLY A 93 -14.94 -11.73 1.83
C GLY A 93 -15.25 -13.19 1.51
N GLY A 94 -14.95 -14.09 2.45
CA GLY A 94 -15.08 -15.53 2.27
C GLY A 94 -16.51 -16.04 2.14
N LYS A 95 -17.52 -15.21 2.45
CA LYS A 95 -18.95 -15.47 2.27
C LYS A 95 -19.54 -14.60 1.15
N ASN A 96 -18.71 -14.06 0.27
CA ASN A 96 -19.05 -13.08 -0.77
C ASN A 96 -19.63 -11.76 -0.23
N GLU A 97 -19.35 -11.42 1.03
CA GLU A 97 -19.69 -10.12 1.58
C GLU A 97 -18.84 -9.01 0.96
N GLN A 98 -19.44 -7.86 0.69
CA GLN A 98 -18.68 -6.69 0.22
C GLN A 98 -17.66 -6.28 1.29
N THR A 99 -16.42 -6.03 0.87
CA THR A 99 -15.37 -5.49 1.74
C THR A 99 -14.34 -4.72 0.94
N THR A 100 -13.46 -4.02 1.63
CA THR A 100 -12.21 -3.48 1.06
C THR A 100 -11.02 -4.35 1.44
N ALA A 101 -9.92 -4.18 0.72
CA ALA A 101 -8.59 -4.62 1.11
C ALA A 101 -7.55 -3.58 0.66
N SER A 102 -6.31 -3.79 1.05
CA SER A 102 -5.18 -2.94 0.68
C SER A 102 -4.01 -3.77 0.17
N GLY A 103 -3.01 -3.11 -0.39
CA GLY A 103 -1.82 -3.79 -0.88
C GLY A 103 -0.69 -2.84 -1.24
N ALA A 104 0.37 -3.43 -1.78
CA ALA A 104 1.53 -2.75 -2.29
C ALA A 104 1.61 -2.82 -3.82
N ILE A 105 1.93 -1.70 -4.46
CA ILE A 105 2.52 -1.66 -5.80
C ILE A 105 3.98 -1.28 -5.64
N MET A 106 4.90 -2.19 -5.99
CA MET A 106 6.33 -1.91 -6.03
C MET A 106 6.70 -1.66 -7.49
N ALA A 107 6.84 -0.38 -7.86
CA ALA A 107 7.11 0.05 -9.21
C ALA A 107 8.62 0.24 -9.41
N PRO A 108 9.23 -0.37 -10.44
CA PRO A 108 10.64 -0.12 -10.73
C PRO A 108 10.86 1.31 -11.18
N THR A 109 12.02 1.87 -10.84
CA THR A 109 12.42 3.22 -11.24
C THR A 109 13.85 3.24 -11.76
N GLY A 110 14.17 4.21 -12.63
CA GLY A 110 15.50 4.37 -13.21
C GLY A 110 15.48 4.49 -14.73
N GLY A 111 16.58 4.06 -15.36
CA GLY A 111 16.79 4.16 -16.81
C GLY A 111 16.23 2.97 -17.60
N ALA A 112 16.90 2.64 -18.70
CA ALA A 112 16.50 1.53 -19.58
C ALA A 112 16.33 0.21 -18.78
N GLY A 113 15.20 -0.45 -18.97
CA GLY A 113 14.85 -1.66 -18.22
C GLY A 113 14.12 -1.43 -16.89
N CYS A 114 13.95 -0.17 -16.46
CA CYS A 114 13.30 0.19 -15.20
C CYS A 114 12.17 1.22 -15.37
N SER A 115 11.77 1.47 -16.62
CA SER A 115 10.67 2.36 -17.02
C SER A 115 9.96 1.81 -18.27
N GLY A 116 8.86 2.43 -18.66
CA GLY A 116 8.04 2.04 -19.81
C GLY A 116 7.23 0.77 -19.55
N ALA A 117 6.96 0.00 -20.60
CA ALA A 117 6.16 -1.21 -20.51
C ALA A 117 6.94 -2.34 -19.78
N ARG A 118 6.43 -2.77 -18.63
CA ARG A 118 7.05 -3.77 -17.73
C ARG A 118 6.10 -4.94 -17.47
N PRO A 119 6.62 -6.15 -17.20
CA PRO A 119 5.79 -7.26 -16.76
C PRO A 119 5.22 -7.00 -15.37
N ILE A 120 4.00 -7.48 -15.11
CA ILE A 120 3.42 -7.52 -13.77
C ILE A 120 3.76 -8.87 -13.13
N LEU A 121 4.28 -8.83 -11.91
CA LEU A 121 4.36 -9.98 -11.01
C LEU A 121 3.35 -9.79 -9.89
N VAL A 122 2.37 -10.68 -9.82
CA VAL A 122 1.49 -10.78 -8.66
C VAL A 122 2.17 -11.63 -7.60
N TYR A 123 2.35 -11.05 -6.42
CA TYR A 123 2.91 -11.74 -5.25
C TYR A 123 1.82 -11.99 -4.21
N THR A 124 1.76 -13.21 -3.70
CA THR A 124 0.85 -13.63 -2.64
C THR A 124 1.67 -14.03 -1.40
N HIS A 125 1.38 -13.40 -0.26
CA HIS A 125 2.23 -13.50 0.93
C HIS A 125 1.95 -14.73 1.80
N GLY A 126 2.92 -15.04 2.66
CA GLY A 126 2.80 -16.13 3.64
C GLY A 126 1.80 -15.86 4.75
N THR A 127 1.67 -16.81 5.68
CA THR A 127 0.76 -16.67 6.82
C THR A 127 1.12 -15.48 7.68
N ALA A 128 0.18 -14.55 7.85
CA ALA A 128 0.26 -13.47 8.83
C ALA A 128 -0.75 -13.71 9.97
N THR A 129 -0.41 -13.27 11.18
CA THR A 129 -1.32 -13.33 12.34
C THR A 129 -1.67 -11.95 12.88
N ALA A 130 -0.81 -10.97 12.63
CA ALA A 130 -1.03 -9.59 13.00
C ALA A 130 -1.95 -8.92 11.98
N LYS A 131 -3.08 -8.37 12.45
CA LYS A 131 -3.99 -7.59 11.59
C LYS A 131 -3.26 -6.41 10.93
N SER A 132 -2.24 -5.84 11.55
CA SER A 132 -1.45 -4.72 11.02
C SER A 132 -0.50 -5.07 9.87
N TYR A 133 -0.56 -6.29 9.32
CA TYR A 133 0.28 -6.72 8.20
C TYR A 133 0.08 -5.86 6.95
N ASN A 134 1.13 -5.16 6.52
CA ASN A 134 1.06 -4.23 5.40
C ASN A 134 2.35 -4.19 4.56
N LEU A 135 2.36 -4.82 3.39
CA LEU A 135 3.50 -4.90 2.47
C LEU A 135 3.94 -3.54 1.88
N ALA A 136 3.11 -2.51 1.96
CA ALA A 136 3.45 -1.19 1.43
C ALA A 136 4.21 -0.31 2.43
N ASN A 137 4.21 -0.67 3.72
CA ASN A 137 4.88 0.09 4.77
C ASN A 137 6.31 -0.40 5.03
N ILE A 138 7.21 -0.13 4.09
CA ILE A 138 8.62 -0.55 4.16
C ILE A 138 9.49 0.34 5.06
N SER A 139 8.99 1.51 5.46
CA SER A 139 9.72 2.46 6.31
C SER A 139 9.69 2.10 7.79
N ASP A 140 8.73 1.27 8.22
CA ASP A 140 8.60 0.78 9.58
C ASP A 140 9.17 -0.64 9.70
N GLN A 141 10.32 -0.79 10.37
CA GLN A 141 10.95 -2.10 10.57
C GLN A 141 10.18 -2.99 11.57
N THR A 142 9.25 -2.43 12.33
CA THR A 142 8.38 -3.17 13.26
C THR A 142 7.13 -3.73 12.58
N ASN A 143 6.86 -3.29 11.34
CA ASN A 143 5.78 -3.84 10.52
C ASN A 143 6.02 -5.34 10.29
N PRO A 144 5.03 -6.22 10.58
CA PRO A 144 5.20 -7.65 10.41
C PRO A 144 5.42 -8.08 8.94
N ALA A 145 5.12 -7.21 7.97
CA ALA A 145 5.39 -7.45 6.54
C ALA A 145 6.75 -6.91 6.06
N TRP A 146 7.51 -6.19 6.91
CA TRP A 146 8.69 -5.43 6.50
C TRP A 146 9.72 -6.30 5.77
N GLN A 147 10.08 -7.44 6.37
CA GLN A 147 11.10 -8.33 5.83
C GLN A 147 10.64 -8.99 4.52
N GLU A 148 9.38 -9.42 4.44
CA GLU A 148 8.82 -10.04 3.24
C GLU A 148 8.75 -9.02 2.09
N ALA A 149 8.28 -7.80 2.35
CA ALA A 149 8.28 -6.72 1.37
C ALA A 149 9.69 -6.41 0.84
N ALA A 150 10.70 -6.37 1.73
CA ALA A 150 12.10 -6.16 1.34
C ALA A 150 12.63 -7.27 0.42
N ILE A 151 12.33 -8.54 0.74
CA ILE A 151 12.73 -9.70 -0.06
C ILE A 151 12.10 -9.64 -1.45
N ILE A 152 10.79 -9.39 -1.54
CA ILE A 152 10.07 -9.36 -2.82
C ILE A 152 10.50 -8.17 -3.68
N ALA A 153 10.74 -7.01 -3.07
CA ALA A 153 11.30 -5.86 -3.77
C ALA A 153 12.68 -6.18 -4.36
N ALA A 154 13.56 -6.83 -3.59
CA ALA A 154 14.90 -7.21 -4.03
C ALA A 154 14.88 -8.24 -5.18
N PHE A 155 14.02 -9.26 -5.13
CA PHE A 155 13.97 -10.30 -6.16
C PHE A 155 13.32 -9.85 -7.47
N TYR A 156 12.34 -8.94 -7.41
CA TYR A 156 11.49 -8.67 -8.57
C TYR A 156 11.46 -7.19 -8.95
N ALA A 157 11.06 -6.30 -8.04
CA ALA A 157 10.92 -4.88 -8.37
C ALA A 157 12.28 -4.26 -8.76
N ALA A 158 13.34 -4.60 -8.03
CA ALA A 158 14.72 -4.20 -8.32
C ALA A 158 15.25 -4.68 -9.68
N HIS A 159 14.59 -5.67 -10.29
CA HIS A 159 14.90 -6.25 -11.60
C HIS A 159 13.87 -5.88 -12.67
N GLY A 160 13.03 -4.88 -12.40
CA GLY A 160 12.16 -4.26 -13.39
C GLY A 160 10.79 -4.91 -13.53
N TYR A 161 10.32 -5.69 -12.56
CA TYR A 161 8.92 -6.13 -12.51
C TYR A 161 8.07 -5.08 -11.78
N ILE A 162 6.86 -4.83 -12.26
CA ILE A 162 5.85 -4.16 -11.44
C ILE A 162 5.30 -5.24 -10.50
N VAL A 163 5.61 -5.16 -9.22
CA VAL A 163 5.06 -6.11 -8.24
C VAL A 163 3.73 -5.58 -7.73
N VAL A 164 2.70 -6.42 -7.75
CA VAL A 164 1.42 -6.16 -7.10
C VAL A 164 1.23 -7.21 -6.02
N ALA A 165 1.06 -6.76 -4.78
CA ALA A 165 0.89 -7.66 -3.64
C ALA A 165 -0.29 -7.20 -2.78
N SER A 166 -1.34 -8.01 -2.73
CA SER A 166 -2.44 -7.82 -1.79
C SER A 166 -1.94 -8.07 -0.35
N ASN A 167 -2.44 -7.32 0.63
CA ASN A 167 -2.31 -7.66 2.06
C ASN A 167 -3.34 -8.70 2.52
N TYR A 168 -4.20 -9.17 1.61
CA TYR A 168 -5.42 -9.95 1.81
C TYR A 168 -6.56 -9.22 2.53
N ALA A 169 -7.79 -9.58 2.14
CA ALA A 169 -8.98 -9.25 2.92
C ALA A 169 -8.84 -9.77 4.36
N GLY A 170 -9.16 -8.92 5.34
CA GLY A 170 -9.01 -9.17 6.77
C GLY A 170 -7.79 -8.51 7.42
N TYR A 171 -6.81 -8.04 6.65
CA TYR A 171 -5.63 -7.33 7.17
C TYR A 171 -5.65 -5.83 6.87
N ASP A 172 -4.77 -5.11 7.57
CA ASP A 172 -4.55 -3.68 7.49
C ASP A 172 -5.88 -2.91 7.55
N SER A 173 -6.20 -2.14 6.51
CA SER A 173 -7.39 -1.31 6.40
C SER A 173 -8.62 -2.05 5.88
N SER A 174 -8.54 -3.36 5.66
CA SER A 174 -9.69 -4.16 5.25
C SER A 174 -10.83 -4.02 6.26
N THR A 175 -12.03 -3.77 5.73
CA THR A 175 -13.27 -3.73 6.54
C THR A 175 -13.73 -5.11 7.00
N LEU A 176 -13.14 -6.19 6.49
CA LEU A 176 -13.49 -7.55 6.86
C LEU A 176 -12.97 -7.84 8.29
N PRO A 177 -13.81 -8.34 9.22
CA PRO A 177 -13.39 -8.55 10.60
C PRO A 177 -12.58 -9.84 10.81
N TYR A 178 -12.34 -10.62 9.76
CA TYR A 178 -11.58 -11.86 9.77
C TYR A 178 -10.79 -12.02 8.46
N HIS A 179 -9.74 -12.83 8.48
CA HIS A 179 -9.04 -13.26 7.27
C HIS A 179 -9.56 -14.64 6.83
N PRO A 180 -10.04 -14.84 5.59
CA PRO A 180 -10.45 -16.14 5.06
C PRO A 180 -9.26 -17.11 4.83
N TYR A 181 -8.56 -17.50 5.91
CA TYR A 181 -7.33 -18.29 5.87
C TYR A 181 -7.49 -19.63 5.12
N LEU A 182 -6.67 -19.85 4.08
CA LEU A 182 -6.69 -21.02 3.18
C LEU A 182 -8.03 -21.29 2.48
N ASN A 183 -8.85 -20.25 2.31
CA ASN A 183 -9.99 -20.30 1.42
C ASN A 183 -9.53 -19.91 -0.01
N ALA A 184 -9.26 -20.92 -0.83
CA ALA A 184 -8.77 -20.77 -2.21
C ALA A 184 -9.57 -19.74 -3.02
N SER A 185 -10.90 -19.90 -3.08
CA SER A 185 -11.78 -19.04 -3.87
C SER A 185 -11.78 -17.59 -3.39
N ALA A 186 -11.81 -17.36 -2.07
CA ALA A 186 -11.84 -16.02 -1.52
C ALA A 186 -10.50 -15.29 -1.73
N GLN A 187 -9.39 -15.99 -1.48
CA GLN A 187 -8.06 -15.38 -1.59
C GLN A 187 -7.64 -15.17 -3.04
N SER A 188 -7.95 -16.10 -3.97
CA SER A 188 -7.66 -15.88 -5.39
C SER A 188 -8.50 -14.74 -5.97
N GLN A 189 -9.78 -14.64 -5.60
CA GLN A 189 -10.63 -13.53 -6.01
C GLN A 189 -10.12 -12.17 -5.49
N ASP A 190 -9.66 -12.13 -4.23
CA ASP A 190 -9.05 -10.92 -3.67
C ASP A 190 -7.79 -10.50 -4.43
N VAL A 191 -6.92 -11.45 -4.74
CA VAL A 191 -5.69 -11.19 -5.49
C VAL A 191 -5.99 -10.72 -6.91
N ILE A 192 -6.97 -11.32 -7.60
CA ILE A 192 -7.44 -10.88 -8.93
C ILE A 192 -7.96 -9.44 -8.88
N ASN A 193 -8.75 -9.10 -7.85
CA ASN A 193 -9.25 -7.74 -7.65
C ASN A 193 -8.11 -6.75 -7.37
N SER A 194 -7.13 -7.14 -6.56
CA SER A 194 -5.94 -6.33 -6.29
C SER A 194 -5.16 -6.02 -7.57
N GLN A 195 -5.01 -7.01 -8.46
CA GLN A 195 -4.34 -6.85 -9.74
C GLN A 195 -5.10 -5.90 -10.67
N ALA A 196 -6.43 -6.02 -10.74
CA ALA A 196 -7.27 -5.12 -11.53
C ALA A 196 -7.14 -3.67 -11.03
N ALA A 197 -7.22 -3.46 -9.72
CA ALA A 197 -7.08 -2.15 -9.11
C ALA A 197 -5.67 -1.57 -9.34
N ALA A 198 -4.62 -2.36 -9.14
CA ALA A 198 -3.25 -1.94 -9.35
C ALA A 198 -2.97 -1.55 -10.81
N ARG A 199 -3.48 -2.31 -11.78
CA ARG A 199 -3.43 -1.95 -13.20
C ARG A 199 -4.04 -0.58 -13.48
N SER A 200 -5.19 -0.28 -12.87
CA SER A 200 -5.85 1.02 -13.00
C SER A 200 -5.08 2.17 -12.33
N ALA A 201 -4.25 1.86 -11.33
CA ALA A 201 -3.42 2.83 -10.63
C ALA A 201 -2.16 3.26 -11.41
N LEU A 202 -1.62 2.39 -12.28
CA LEU A 202 -0.34 2.61 -12.98
C LEU A 202 -0.23 3.98 -13.67
N PRO A 203 -1.24 4.48 -14.41
CA PRO A 203 -1.15 5.78 -15.07
C PRO A 203 -1.00 6.98 -14.12
N GLY A 204 -1.36 6.81 -12.84
CA GLY A 204 -1.25 7.85 -11.81
C GLY A 204 0.03 7.77 -10.99
N LEU A 205 0.90 6.78 -11.20
CA LEU A 205 2.13 6.63 -10.44
C LEU A 205 3.21 7.63 -10.93
N PRO A 206 4.08 8.13 -10.03
CA PRO A 206 5.24 8.94 -10.42
C PRO A 206 6.25 8.16 -11.29
N ALA A 207 6.36 6.85 -11.03
CA ALA A 207 7.18 5.97 -11.86
C ALA A 207 6.55 5.85 -13.24
N ASN A 208 7.30 6.17 -14.30
CA ASN A 208 6.84 6.01 -15.68
C ASN A 208 6.86 4.53 -16.08
N VAL A 209 5.87 3.76 -15.59
CA VAL A 209 5.70 2.33 -15.86
C VAL A 209 4.30 2.04 -16.38
N SER A 210 4.19 1.05 -17.27
CA SER A 210 2.92 0.55 -17.78
C SER A 210 2.96 -0.97 -17.89
N ASP A 211 1.80 -1.62 -17.96
CA ASP A 211 1.72 -3.07 -18.15
C ASP A 211 2.07 -3.44 -19.60
N ASN A 212 3.03 -4.36 -19.79
CA ASN A 212 3.38 -4.90 -21.11
C ASN A 212 2.57 -6.13 -21.53
N GLY A 213 1.59 -6.55 -20.72
CA GLY A 213 0.72 -7.69 -20.96
C GLY A 213 1.28 -9.03 -20.47
N LYS A 214 2.53 -9.10 -20.01
CA LYS A 214 3.09 -10.32 -19.39
C LYS A 214 2.75 -10.33 -17.92
N LEU A 215 2.07 -11.39 -17.51
CA LEU A 215 1.69 -11.65 -16.13
C LEU A 215 2.43 -12.86 -15.59
N PHE A 216 3.03 -12.69 -14.42
CA PHE A 216 3.62 -13.76 -13.62
C PHE A 216 2.95 -13.78 -12.25
N ILE A 217 2.83 -14.96 -11.65
CA ILE A 217 2.21 -15.14 -10.34
C ILE A 217 3.16 -16.01 -9.52
N THR A 218 3.42 -15.59 -8.29
CA THR A 218 4.20 -16.38 -7.34
C THR A 218 3.73 -16.13 -5.92
N GLY A 219 4.04 -17.06 -5.02
CA GLY A 219 3.66 -16.94 -3.64
C GLY A 219 4.45 -17.89 -2.75
N TYR A 220 4.50 -17.53 -1.47
CA TYR A 220 5.25 -18.29 -0.47
C TYR A 220 4.33 -18.85 0.63
N SER A 221 4.51 -20.11 1.01
CA SER A 221 3.71 -20.76 2.07
C SER A 221 2.20 -20.71 1.79
N GLN A 222 1.37 -20.08 2.64
CA GLN A 222 -0.03 -19.76 2.31
C GLN A 222 -0.15 -19.12 0.93
N GLY A 223 0.70 -18.14 0.64
CA GLY A 223 0.71 -17.47 -0.64
C GLY A 223 0.93 -18.42 -1.81
N GLY A 224 1.68 -19.51 -1.64
CA GLY A 224 1.83 -20.55 -2.65
C GLY A 224 0.51 -21.29 -2.95
N HIS A 225 -0.32 -21.52 -1.93
CA HIS A 225 -1.68 -22.03 -2.12
C HIS A 225 -2.55 -21.03 -2.89
N VAL A 226 -2.48 -19.74 -2.55
CA VAL A 226 -3.25 -18.69 -3.23
C VAL A 226 -2.81 -18.47 -4.67
N ALA A 227 -1.50 -18.55 -4.94
CA ALA A 227 -0.95 -18.40 -6.29
C ALA A 227 -1.39 -19.54 -7.23
N MET A 228 -1.67 -20.73 -6.68
CA MET A 228 -2.13 -21.89 -7.44
C MET A 228 -3.65 -21.92 -7.65
N ALA A 229 -4.41 -21.31 -6.74
CA ALA A 229 -5.87 -21.30 -6.72
C ALA A 229 -6.47 -20.42 -7.83
#